data_AF-A0A419WBN7-F1
#
_entry.id   AF-A0A419WBN7-F1
#
_cell.length_a   1.000
_cell.length_b   1.000
_cell.length_c   1.000
_cell.angle_alpha   90.00
_cell.angle_beta   90.00
_cell.angle_gamma   90.00
#
_symmetry.space_group_name_H-M   'P 1'
#
loop_
_entity.id
_entity.type
_entity.pdbx_description
1 polymer ?
#
loop_
_entity_poly.entity_id
_entity_poly.type
_entity_poly.pdbx_seq_one_letter_code
_entity_poly.pdbx_strand_id
1 'polypeptide(L)'
;MLILSNKRFEAAPLSANGDLISGTVKTENNTKALAGVSILIKGTQVGTITDTKGEFSMKIASFPSTLVFAFPGFAQQEIVVAQPQQLAVNLSPNNSGASADWEPGPNPLYIVDGKKVDSINEIDPETIESISVLKAQSGIELYGQEAQDGVIDIKLKKEQKKRKKQDERITAIGSGAPETAIVQIRSTKNASAKPLIIVDGVNKGNIDVKSLEINPENIKSIDVLKGESAIEKYGEEGKDGVILITTKR
;
A
#
# COMPACT_ATOMS: atom_id res chain seq x y z
N MET A 1 -28.51 66.23 -14.02
CA MET A 1 -28.92 66.11 -12.61
C MET A 1 -29.48 64.69 -12.44
N LEU A 2 -28.66 63.76 -11.93
CA LEU A 2 -29.04 62.36 -11.75
C LEU A 2 -29.56 62.17 -10.32
N ILE A 3 -30.80 61.73 -10.18
CA ILE A 3 -31.44 61.44 -8.90
C ILE A 3 -31.06 60.01 -8.51
N LEU A 4 -30.24 59.86 -7.48
CA LEU A 4 -29.94 58.56 -6.87
C LEU A 4 -31.15 58.09 -6.08
N SER A 5 -31.74 56.98 -6.51
CA SER A 5 -32.84 56.31 -5.82
C SER A 5 -32.28 55.54 -4.62
N ASN A 6 -32.47 56.07 -3.41
CA ASN A 6 -32.20 55.35 -2.17
C ASN A 6 -33.24 54.22 -2.02
N LYS A 7 -32.86 52.99 -2.40
CA LYS A 7 -33.56 51.78 -1.96
C LYS A 7 -33.44 51.69 -0.44
N ARG A 8 -34.49 52.13 0.26
CA ARG A 8 -34.69 51.86 1.68
C ARG A 8 -34.73 50.35 1.86
N PHE A 9 -33.77 49.79 2.60
CA PHE A 9 -33.89 48.45 3.14
C PHE A 9 -34.98 48.51 4.22
N GLU A 10 -36.16 47.96 3.94
CA GLU A 10 -37.15 47.65 4.98
C GLU A 10 -36.52 46.65 5.95
N ALA A 11 -36.36 47.06 7.21
CA ALA A 11 -36.08 46.13 8.28
C ALA A 11 -37.29 45.21 8.43
N ALA A 12 -37.11 43.91 8.17
CA ALA A 12 -38.15 42.92 8.40
C ALA A 12 -38.64 43.02 9.86
N PRO A 13 -39.95 42.92 10.12
CA PRO A 13 -40.48 42.97 11.47
C PRO A 13 -39.86 41.84 12.31
N LEU A 14 -39.22 42.22 13.42
CA LEU A 14 -38.74 41.28 14.44
C LEU A 14 -39.96 40.52 14.99
N SER A 15 -40.10 39.26 14.60
CA SER A 15 -41.13 38.37 15.14
C SER A 15 -40.90 38.22 16.65
N ALA A 16 -41.80 38.78 17.45
CA ALA A 16 -41.71 38.86 18.92
C ALA A 16 -41.74 37.49 19.64
N ASN A 17 -41.74 36.38 18.91
CA ASN A 17 -41.72 35.02 19.44
C ASN A 17 -40.51 34.17 19.05
N GLY A 18 -39.61 34.70 18.20
CA GLY A 18 -38.43 34.00 17.69
C GLY A 18 -38.80 32.80 16.82
N ASP A 19 -38.30 32.76 15.60
CA ASP A 19 -38.59 31.63 14.72
C ASP A 19 -37.69 30.44 15.06
N LEU A 20 -38.25 29.24 14.94
CA LEU A 20 -37.57 28.01 15.31
C LEU A 20 -36.64 27.55 14.18
N ILE A 21 -35.37 27.35 14.52
CA ILE A 21 -34.42 26.61 13.70
C ILE A 21 -34.21 25.24 14.31
N SER A 22 -34.27 24.21 13.48
CA SER A 22 -33.91 22.85 13.86
C SER A 22 -32.85 22.31 12.92
N GLY A 23 -32.18 21.24 13.32
CA GLY A 23 -31.19 20.63 12.46
C GLY A 23 -30.54 19.41 13.06
N THR A 24 -29.61 18.85 12.30
CA THR A 24 -28.76 17.74 12.74
C THR A 24 -27.30 18.11 12.58
N VAL A 25 -26.49 17.71 13.55
CA VAL A 25 -25.03 17.84 13.49
C VAL A 25 -24.41 16.45 13.41
N LYS A 26 -23.53 16.26 12.43
CA LYS A 26 -22.87 14.99 12.15
C LYS A 26 -21.38 15.17 11.89
N THR A 27 -20.64 14.08 11.89
CA THR A 27 -19.22 14.04 11.51
C THR A 27 -19.05 14.23 10.00
N GLU A 28 -17.85 14.64 9.61
CA GLU A 28 -17.40 14.62 8.22
C GLU A 28 -17.75 13.27 7.55
N ASN A 29 -18.41 13.35 6.39
CA ASN A 29 -19.05 12.24 5.65
C ASN A 29 -20.43 11.75 6.12
N ASN A 30 -21.14 12.49 6.99
CA ASN A 30 -22.53 12.17 7.37
C ASN A 30 -22.69 10.79 8.05
N THR A 31 -21.59 10.21 8.55
CA THR A 31 -21.51 8.83 9.02
C THR A 31 -21.95 8.66 10.47
N LYS A 32 -21.75 9.66 11.33
CA LYS A 32 -22.11 9.59 12.75
C LYS A 32 -22.73 10.89 13.25
N ALA A 33 -23.84 10.79 13.98
CA ALA A 33 -24.44 11.92 14.67
C ALA A 33 -23.60 12.36 15.87
N LEU A 34 -23.51 13.68 16.08
CA LEU A 34 -22.71 14.28 17.15
C LEU A 34 -23.61 14.83 18.25
N ALA A 35 -23.62 14.13 19.39
CA ALA A 35 -24.27 14.57 20.61
C ALA A 35 -23.36 15.48 21.44
N GLY A 36 -23.93 16.50 22.08
CA GLY A 36 -23.18 17.42 22.93
C GLY A 36 -22.47 18.57 22.19
N VAL A 37 -22.79 18.82 20.93
CA VAL A 37 -22.29 19.97 20.17
C VAL A 37 -22.93 21.23 20.72
N SER A 38 -22.11 22.21 21.09
CA SER A 38 -22.56 23.52 21.54
C SER A 38 -22.88 24.40 20.33
N ILE A 39 -24.06 25.01 20.31
CA ILE A 39 -24.55 25.85 19.23
C ILE A 39 -24.90 27.21 19.82
N LEU A 40 -24.22 28.28 19.43
CA LEU A 40 -24.46 29.64 19.94
C LEU A 40 -24.76 30.61 18.81
N ILE A 41 -25.65 31.59 19.04
CA ILE A 41 -25.78 32.74 18.13
C ILE A 41 -24.62 33.70 18.41
N LYS A 42 -23.80 33.97 17.39
CA LYS A 42 -22.60 34.81 17.47
C LYS A 42 -22.91 36.17 18.08
N GLY A 43 -22.15 36.56 19.10
CA GLY A 43 -22.33 37.84 19.80
C GLY A 43 -23.44 37.83 20.86
N THR A 44 -24.11 36.70 21.08
CA THR A 44 -25.13 36.53 22.13
C THR A 44 -24.77 35.38 23.07
N GLN A 45 -25.49 35.29 24.19
CA GLN A 45 -25.43 34.13 25.09
C GLN A 45 -26.55 33.12 24.80
N VAL A 46 -27.29 33.29 23.70
CA VAL A 46 -28.37 32.39 23.31
C VAL A 46 -27.78 31.22 22.55
N GLY A 47 -28.03 30.01 23.05
CA GLY A 47 -27.52 28.78 22.46
C GLY A 47 -28.31 27.55 22.86
N THR A 48 -27.97 26.42 22.24
CA THR A 48 -28.52 25.10 22.53
C THR A 48 -27.41 24.06 22.41
N ILE A 49 -27.71 22.81 22.76
CA ILE A 49 -26.80 21.67 22.66
C ILE A 49 -27.50 20.55 21.90
N THR A 50 -26.78 19.81 21.06
CA THR A 50 -27.35 18.65 20.36
C THR A 50 -27.61 17.47 21.29
N ASP A 51 -28.67 16.72 21.00
CA ASP A 51 -29.07 15.52 21.76
C ASP A 51 -28.28 14.25 21.35
N THR A 52 -28.65 13.08 21.90
CA THR A 52 -28.01 11.78 21.59
C THR A 52 -28.05 11.38 20.11
N LYS A 53 -28.95 11.98 19.32
CA LYS A 53 -29.11 11.76 17.87
C LYS A 53 -28.49 12.89 17.05
N GLY A 54 -27.80 13.83 17.68
CA GLY A 54 -27.23 15.01 17.04
C GLY A 54 -28.27 16.04 16.60
N GLU A 55 -29.52 15.91 17.04
CA GLU A 55 -30.59 16.84 16.72
C GLU A 55 -30.51 18.07 17.63
N PHE A 56 -30.84 19.24 17.08
CA PHE A 56 -30.98 20.47 17.85
C PHE A 56 -32.20 21.27 17.43
N SER A 57 -32.65 22.12 18.34
CA SER A 57 -33.73 23.09 18.10
C SER A 57 -33.47 24.34 18.93
N MET A 58 -33.60 25.52 18.32
CA MET A 58 -33.43 26.80 18.99
C MET A 58 -34.29 27.89 18.36
N LYS A 59 -34.67 28.88 19.17
CA LYS A 59 -35.36 30.08 18.68
C LYS A 59 -34.37 31.17 18.36
N ILE A 60 -34.54 31.80 17.20
CA ILE A 60 -33.75 32.94 16.75
C ILE A 60 -34.66 34.17 16.65
N ALA A 61 -34.29 35.25 17.33
CA ALA A 61 -35.10 36.47 17.41
C ALA A 61 -35.03 37.35 16.14
N SER A 62 -33.96 37.22 15.34
CA SER A 62 -33.73 38.04 14.15
C SER A 62 -32.89 37.29 13.12
N PHE A 63 -33.19 37.49 11.83
CA PHE A 63 -32.38 37.00 10.73
C PHE A 63 -31.85 38.18 9.90
N PRO A 64 -30.67 38.04 9.26
CA PRO A 64 -29.76 36.89 9.32
C PRO A 64 -29.02 36.80 10.66
N SER A 65 -28.78 35.58 11.14
CA SER A 65 -28.00 35.29 12.35
C SER A 65 -26.89 34.29 12.05
N THR A 66 -25.71 34.48 12.63
CA THR A 66 -24.61 33.51 12.53
C THR A 66 -24.67 32.55 13.70
N LEU A 67 -24.81 31.25 13.41
CA LEU A 67 -24.70 30.17 14.38
C LEU A 67 -23.27 29.64 14.42
N VAL A 68 -22.74 29.49 15.61
CA VAL A 68 -21.42 28.98 15.91
C VAL A 68 -21.56 27.59 16.50
N PHE A 69 -21.03 26.59 15.81
CA PHE A 69 -21.02 25.19 16.23
C PHE A 69 -19.64 24.84 16.77
N ALA A 70 -19.58 24.36 18.00
CA ALA A 70 -18.34 24.00 18.68
C ALA A 70 -18.48 22.65 19.38
N PHE A 71 -17.51 21.77 19.19
CA PHE A 71 -17.45 20.47 19.85
C PHE A 71 -15.98 20.10 20.12
N PRO A 72 -15.63 19.55 21.30
CA PRO A 72 -14.25 19.20 21.62
C PRO A 72 -13.64 18.25 20.59
N GLY A 73 -12.46 18.61 20.09
CA GLY A 73 -11.76 17.83 19.05
C GLY A 73 -12.27 18.07 17.62
N PHE A 74 -13.15 19.06 17.39
CA PHE A 74 -13.67 19.45 16.07
C PHE A 74 -13.44 20.93 15.79
N ALA A 75 -13.27 21.28 14.51
CA ALA A 75 -13.09 22.65 14.08
C ALA A 75 -14.41 23.42 14.30
N GLN A 76 -14.31 24.65 14.80
CA GLN A 76 -15.48 25.51 14.99
C GLN A 76 -16.05 25.90 13.62
N GLN A 77 -17.36 25.76 13.45
CA GLN A 77 -18.03 26.11 12.20
C GLN A 77 -19.00 27.26 12.42
N GLU A 78 -18.95 28.27 11.55
CA GLU A 78 -19.89 29.39 11.54
C GLU A 78 -20.83 29.27 10.34
N ILE A 79 -22.14 29.29 10.58
CA ILE A 79 -23.15 29.20 9.53
C ILE A 79 -24.09 30.39 9.64
N VAL A 80 -24.22 31.15 8.55
CA VAL A 80 -25.19 32.23 8.45
C VAL A 80 -26.55 31.65 8.08
N VAL A 81 -27.53 31.84 8.95
CA VAL A 81 -28.92 31.45 8.73
C VAL A 81 -29.69 32.72 8.37
N ALA A 82 -30.19 32.78 7.13
CA ALA A 82 -30.90 33.95 6.63
C ALA A 82 -32.43 33.92 6.86
N GLN A 83 -32.99 32.74 7.13
CA GLN A 83 -34.42 32.54 7.37
C GLN A 83 -34.67 31.23 8.15
N PRO A 84 -35.87 31.02 8.71
CA PRO A 84 -36.26 29.77 9.35
C PRO A 84 -36.12 28.56 8.42
N GLN A 85 -35.22 27.62 8.75
CA GLN A 85 -34.97 26.42 7.96
C GLN A 85 -34.41 25.27 8.81
N GLN A 86 -34.50 24.04 8.28
CA GLN A 86 -33.82 22.88 8.83
C GLN A 86 -32.37 22.83 8.33
N LEU A 87 -31.41 22.68 9.25
CA LEU A 87 -29.98 22.71 8.92
C LEU A 87 -29.34 21.33 9.06
N ALA A 88 -28.51 20.94 8.08
CA ALA A 88 -27.61 19.79 8.20
C ALA A 88 -26.18 20.30 8.29
N VAL A 89 -25.54 20.08 9.45
CA VAL A 89 -24.19 20.57 9.75
C VAL A 89 -23.24 19.39 9.86
N ASN A 90 -22.10 19.47 9.17
CA ASN A 90 -21.04 18.48 9.26
C ASN A 90 -19.81 19.13 9.88
N LEU A 91 -19.43 18.68 11.09
CA LEU A 91 -18.22 19.14 11.74
C LEU A 91 -17.03 18.27 11.32
N SER A 92 -15.94 18.91 10.92
CA SER A 92 -14.66 18.25 10.65
C SER A 92 -13.79 18.20 11.92
N PRO A 93 -13.04 17.11 12.16
CA PRO A 93 -12.10 17.02 13.28
C PRO A 93 -11.10 18.19 13.29
N ASN A 94 -10.77 18.68 14.48
CA ASN A 94 -9.75 19.69 14.67
C ASN A 94 -8.40 18.98 14.73
N ASN A 95 -7.69 18.97 13.61
CA ASN A 95 -6.34 18.43 13.54
C ASN A 95 -5.32 19.43 14.10
N SER A 96 -5.49 19.86 15.36
CA SER A 96 -4.63 20.84 16.06
C SER A 96 -3.19 20.37 16.34
N GLY A 97 -2.68 19.39 15.57
CA GLY A 97 -1.26 19.05 15.46
C GLY A 97 -0.59 19.64 14.21
N ALA A 98 -1.34 20.25 13.29
CA ALA A 98 -0.80 20.95 12.14
C ALA A 98 -0.82 22.45 12.42
N SER A 99 0.36 23.06 12.53
CA SER A 99 0.51 24.50 12.35
C SER A 99 -0.22 24.92 11.07
N ALA A 100 -1.00 26.01 11.15
CA ALA A 100 -1.99 26.48 10.19
C ALA A 100 -1.45 26.92 8.79
N ASP A 101 -0.30 26.40 8.35
CA ASP A 101 0.26 26.56 7.01
C ASP A 101 0.36 25.22 6.26
N TRP A 102 -0.13 24.12 6.84
CA TRP A 102 -0.18 22.81 6.18
C TRP A 102 -1.59 22.54 5.66
N GLU A 103 -1.87 22.95 4.43
CA GLU A 103 -2.93 22.30 3.65
C GLU A 103 -2.59 20.80 3.62
N PRO A 104 -3.51 19.87 3.98
CA PRO A 104 -3.25 18.46 3.79
C PRO A 104 -2.87 18.27 2.33
N GLY A 105 -1.59 17.93 2.13
CA GLY A 105 -1.01 17.83 0.81
C GLY A 105 -1.79 16.86 -0.09
N PRO A 106 -1.54 16.91 -1.40
CA PRO A 106 -2.20 16.04 -2.37
C PRO A 106 -2.14 14.58 -1.92
N ASN A 107 -3.25 13.84 -2.01
CA ASN A 107 -3.35 12.43 -1.64
C ASN A 107 -2.65 11.59 -2.72
N PRO A 108 -1.41 11.12 -2.51
CA PRO A 108 -0.68 10.45 -3.57
C PRO A 108 -1.27 9.06 -3.83
N LEU A 109 -1.13 8.61 -5.07
CA LEU A 109 -1.45 7.23 -5.44
C LEU A 109 -0.33 6.29 -4.97
N TYR A 110 -0.68 5.18 -4.31
CA TYR A 110 0.30 4.17 -3.91
C TYR A 110 0.37 3.05 -4.94
N ILE A 111 1.57 2.75 -5.39
CA ILE A 111 1.87 1.64 -6.31
C ILE A 111 2.81 0.68 -5.62
N VAL A 112 2.49 -0.61 -5.65
CA VAL A 112 3.33 -1.68 -5.10
C VAL A 112 3.57 -2.71 -6.19
N ASP A 113 4.83 -2.90 -6.58
CA ASP A 113 5.22 -3.80 -7.68
C ASP A 113 4.40 -3.56 -8.98
N GLY A 114 4.14 -2.30 -9.29
CA GLY A 114 3.37 -1.88 -10.47
C GLY A 114 1.84 -2.00 -10.33
N LYS A 115 1.31 -2.37 -9.15
CA LYS A 115 -0.13 -2.46 -8.88
C LYS A 115 -0.59 -1.34 -7.95
N LYS A 116 -1.75 -0.75 -8.24
CA LYS A 116 -2.41 0.22 -7.36
C LYS A 116 -2.86 -0.47 -6.07
N VAL A 117 -2.59 0.16 -4.94
CA VAL A 117 -3.04 -0.29 -3.62
C VAL A 117 -3.74 0.85 -2.89
N ASP A 118 -4.80 0.53 -2.15
CA ASP A 118 -5.55 1.52 -1.37
C ASP A 118 -4.84 1.88 -0.06
N SER A 119 -4.00 0.98 0.44
CA SER A 119 -3.23 1.17 1.67
C SER A 119 -1.89 0.46 1.61
N ILE A 120 -0.91 1.05 2.29
CA ILE A 120 0.45 0.51 2.42
C ILE A 120 0.75 -0.04 3.82
N ASN A 121 -0.21 0.06 4.75
CA ASN A 121 0.01 -0.24 6.16
C ASN A 121 0.35 -1.72 6.45
N GLU A 122 -0.03 -2.62 5.54
CA GLU A 122 0.19 -4.06 5.68
C GLU A 122 1.54 -4.53 5.10
N ILE A 123 2.31 -3.62 4.50
CA ILE A 123 3.62 -3.98 3.94
C ILE A 123 4.66 -4.01 5.03
N ASP A 124 5.35 -5.15 5.13
CA ASP A 124 6.52 -5.28 5.99
C ASP A 124 7.66 -4.41 5.44
N PRO A 125 8.15 -3.41 6.21
CA PRO A 125 9.25 -2.54 5.78
C PRO A 125 10.53 -3.30 5.40
N GLU A 126 10.76 -4.49 5.98
CA GLU A 126 11.92 -5.31 5.64
C GLU A 126 11.87 -5.83 4.20
N THR A 127 10.67 -5.92 3.62
CA THR A 127 10.45 -6.41 2.26
C THR A 127 10.57 -5.31 1.21
N ILE A 128 10.72 -4.04 1.58
CA ILE A 128 10.80 -2.93 0.62
C ILE A 128 12.21 -2.85 0.00
N GLU A 129 12.30 -2.94 -1.32
CA GLU A 129 13.54 -2.74 -2.10
C GLU A 129 13.85 -1.26 -2.26
N SER A 130 12.85 -0.49 -2.71
CA SER A 130 12.99 0.94 -2.96
C SER A 130 11.64 1.65 -2.93
N ILE A 131 11.65 2.92 -2.54
CA ILE A 131 10.50 3.83 -2.62
C ILE A 131 10.89 5.00 -3.53
N SER A 132 10.05 5.28 -4.52
CA SER A 132 10.21 6.38 -5.47
C SER A 132 9.01 7.31 -5.36
N VAL A 133 9.27 8.61 -5.28
CA VAL A 133 8.22 9.64 -5.28
C VAL A 133 8.17 10.30 -6.64
N LEU A 134 7.07 10.13 -7.35
CA LEU A 134 6.82 10.74 -8.65
C LEU A 134 5.91 11.94 -8.50
N LYS A 135 6.29 13.05 -9.12
CA LYS A 135 5.48 14.27 -9.18
C LYS A 135 4.35 14.12 -10.21
N ALA A 136 3.33 14.96 -10.10
CA ALA A 136 2.11 14.95 -10.93
C ALA A 136 2.37 14.62 -12.41
N GLN A 137 3.24 15.37 -13.11
CA GLN A 137 3.48 15.14 -14.54
C GLN A 137 4.01 13.73 -14.85
N SER A 138 5.06 13.28 -14.13
CA SER A 138 5.66 11.95 -14.33
C SER A 138 4.74 10.81 -13.85
N GLY A 139 3.96 11.05 -12.80
CA GLY A 139 2.97 10.11 -12.31
C GLY A 139 1.84 9.89 -13.32
N ILE A 140 1.32 10.97 -13.91
CA ILE A 140 0.25 10.92 -14.91
C ILE A 140 0.70 10.14 -16.15
N GLU A 141 1.93 10.35 -16.60
CA GLU A 141 2.51 9.65 -17.75
C GLU A 141 2.60 8.14 -17.55
N LEU A 142 2.85 7.68 -16.32
CA LEU A 142 3.02 6.25 -16.01
C LEU A 142 1.73 5.56 -15.51
N TYR A 143 0.87 6.26 -14.76
CA TYR A 143 -0.25 5.66 -14.02
C TYR A 143 -1.63 6.30 -14.31
N GLY A 144 -1.66 7.34 -15.16
CA GLY A 144 -2.89 8.02 -15.61
C GLY A 144 -3.34 9.18 -14.71
N GLN A 145 -4.51 9.75 -14.99
CA GLN A 145 -5.00 10.97 -14.32
C GLN A 145 -5.15 10.85 -12.80
N GLU A 146 -5.31 9.63 -12.27
CA GLU A 146 -5.36 9.36 -10.83
C GLU A 146 -4.05 9.70 -10.10
N ALA A 147 -2.94 9.87 -10.83
CA ALA A 147 -1.64 10.27 -10.30
C ALA A 147 -1.41 11.79 -10.30
N GLN A 148 -2.47 12.61 -10.51
CA GLN A 148 -2.39 14.07 -10.48
C GLN A 148 -1.81 14.62 -9.16
N ASP A 149 -2.01 13.89 -8.08
CA ASP A 149 -1.59 14.21 -6.72
C ASP A 149 -0.20 13.61 -6.39
N GLY A 150 0.47 13.06 -7.40
CA GLY A 150 1.75 12.35 -7.28
C GLY A 150 1.57 10.86 -7.02
N VAL A 151 2.68 10.13 -7.09
CA VAL A 151 2.71 8.68 -6.89
C VAL A 151 3.83 8.32 -5.94
N ILE A 152 3.56 7.41 -5.01
CA ILE A 152 4.57 6.74 -4.22
C ILE A 152 4.67 5.31 -4.77
N ASP A 153 5.69 5.07 -5.59
CA ASP A 153 5.98 3.78 -6.20
C ASP A 153 6.94 2.98 -5.32
N ILE A 154 6.47 1.83 -4.87
CA ILE A 154 7.13 0.97 -3.90
C ILE A 154 7.43 -0.34 -4.60
N LYS A 155 8.72 -0.64 -4.69
CA LYS A 155 9.20 -1.91 -5.22
C LYS A 155 9.55 -2.81 -4.06
N LEU A 156 9.02 -4.03 -4.05
CA LEU A 156 9.38 -5.02 -3.05
C LEU A 156 10.63 -5.77 -3.48
N LYS A 157 11.43 -6.19 -2.49
CA LYS A 157 12.57 -7.08 -2.68
C LYS A 157 12.00 -8.35 -3.28
N LYS A 158 12.31 -8.59 -4.55
CA LYS A 158 12.25 -9.94 -5.09
C LYS A 158 13.10 -10.77 -4.15
N GLU A 159 12.47 -11.69 -3.44
CA GLU A 159 13.11 -12.51 -2.44
C GLU A 159 14.41 -13.04 -3.04
N GLN A 160 15.52 -12.41 -2.68
CA GLN A 160 16.79 -13.01 -2.89
C GLN A 160 16.73 -14.16 -1.91
N LYS A 161 16.39 -15.34 -2.44
CA LYS A 161 16.94 -16.56 -1.92
C LYS A 161 18.45 -16.40 -2.00
N LYS A 162 19.02 -15.65 -1.05
CA LYS A 162 20.08 -16.13 -0.22
C LYS A 162 19.55 -17.46 0.30
N ARG A 163 19.67 -18.48 -0.56
CA ARG A 163 20.06 -19.79 -0.11
C ARG A 163 21.29 -19.47 0.72
N LYS A 164 21.08 -19.26 2.02
CA LYS A 164 22.08 -19.63 3.01
C LYS A 164 22.62 -20.92 2.45
N LYS A 165 23.90 -20.90 2.10
CA LYS A 165 24.71 -22.08 1.92
C LYS A 165 24.58 -22.79 3.26
N GLN A 166 23.45 -23.47 3.44
CA GLN A 166 23.18 -24.31 4.58
C GLN A 166 24.08 -25.45 4.22
N ASP A 167 25.25 -25.44 4.85
CA ASP A 167 26.20 -26.52 4.79
C ASP A 167 25.38 -27.80 4.86
N GLU A 168 25.27 -28.49 3.73
CA GLU A 168 24.87 -29.87 3.70
C GLU A 168 26.00 -30.57 4.44
N ARG A 169 25.94 -30.55 5.78
CA ARG A 169 26.81 -31.35 6.62
C ARG A 169 26.45 -32.77 6.25
N ILE A 170 27.26 -33.33 5.35
CA ILE A 170 27.31 -34.73 5.00
C ILE A 170 27.48 -35.45 6.34
N THR A 171 26.40 -35.96 6.90
CA THR A 171 26.47 -36.77 8.11
C THR A 171 26.78 -38.17 7.62
N ALA A 172 28.08 -38.49 7.58
CA ALA A 172 28.53 -39.86 7.38
C ALA A 172 28.05 -40.69 8.56
N ILE A 173 26.96 -41.45 8.37
CA ILE A 173 26.58 -42.53 9.28
C ILE A 173 27.45 -43.74 8.90
N GLY A 174 28.64 -43.77 9.48
CA GLY A 174 29.48 -44.96 9.46
C GLY A 174 28.89 -45.98 10.43
N SER A 175 28.39 -47.09 9.90
CA SER A 175 28.19 -48.31 10.68
C SER A 175 28.56 -49.52 9.83
N GLY A 176 29.80 -50.01 10.01
CA GLY A 176 30.24 -51.37 9.66
C GLY A 176 30.75 -51.59 8.23
N ALA A 177 32.02 -52.03 8.16
CA ALA A 177 32.74 -52.63 7.02
C ALA A 177 33.14 -51.71 5.82
N PRO A 178 34.42 -51.76 5.35
CA PRO A 178 35.01 -50.76 4.45
C PRO A 178 34.79 -51.01 2.94
N GLU A 179 33.68 -51.59 2.48
CA GLU A 179 33.54 -51.91 1.04
C GLU A 179 32.29 -51.41 0.31
N THR A 180 31.27 -50.86 0.99
CA THR A 180 30.14 -50.25 0.27
C THR A 180 29.55 -49.07 1.02
N ALA A 181 30.11 -47.88 0.82
CA ALA A 181 29.45 -46.65 1.25
C ALA A 181 28.26 -46.37 0.31
N ILE A 182 27.07 -46.83 0.71
CA ILE A 182 25.83 -46.55 -0.04
C ILE A 182 25.45 -45.09 0.21
N VAL A 183 25.80 -44.20 -0.71
CA VAL A 183 25.35 -42.80 -0.68
C VAL A 183 23.91 -42.75 -1.21
N GLN A 184 22.93 -42.88 -0.32
CA GLN A 184 21.53 -42.66 -0.65
C GLN A 184 21.21 -41.15 -0.68
N ILE A 185 21.32 -40.56 -1.87
CA ILE A 185 20.85 -39.21 -2.15
C ILE A 185 19.31 -39.27 -2.26
N ARG A 186 18.59 -38.85 -1.21
CA ARG A 186 17.13 -38.62 -1.32
C ARG A 186 16.90 -37.30 -2.05
N SER A 187 16.79 -37.37 -3.37
CA SER A 187 16.37 -36.22 -4.18
C SER A 187 14.89 -35.92 -3.92
N THR A 188 14.63 -34.87 -3.13
CA THR A 188 13.29 -34.31 -2.96
C THR A 188 13.07 -33.24 -4.02
N LYS A 189 12.77 -33.65 -5.24
CA LYS A 189 11.89 -32.98 -6.21
C LYS A 189 12.07 -33.64 -7.56
N ASN A 190 10.95 -34.16 -8.07
CA ASN A 190 10.79 -34.65 -9.41
C ASN A 190 11.26 -33.56 -10.40
N ALA A 191 12.40 -33.77 -11.04
CA ALA A 191 12.88 -32.94 -12.11
C ALA A 191 13.37 -33.89 -13.20
N SER A 192 12.55 -34.08 -14.24
CA SER A 192 12.93 -34.72 -15.51
C SER A 192 14.01 -33.94 -16.27
N ALA A 193 14.84 -33.18 -15.57
CA ALA A 193 16.00 -32.49 -16.11
C ALA A 193 17.05 -33.55 -16.42
N LYS A 194 17.23 -33.85 -17.71
CA LYS A 194 18.26 -34.75 -18.21
C LYS A 194 19.48 -33.89 -18.53
N PRO A 195 20.50 -33.82 -17.67
CA PRO A 195 21.66 -33.00 -17.95
C PRO A 195 22.42 -33.53 -19.17
N LEU A 196 23.10 -32.62 -19.88
CA LEU A 196 23.99 -32.99 -20.97
C LEU A 196 25.26 -33.63 -20.39
N ILE A 197 25.67 -34.79 -20.91
CA ILE A 197 26.85 -35.49 -20.41
C ILE A 197 28.00 -35.34 -21.41
N ILE A 198 29.15 -34.89 -20.93
CA ILE A 198 30.39 -34.78 -21.69
C ILE A 198 31.45 -35.69 -21.05
N VAL A 199 32.03 -36.61 -21.81
CA VAL A 199 33.09 -37.52 -21.32
C VAL A 199 34.35 -37.28 -22.13
N ASP A 200 35.43 -36.86 -21.46
CA ASP A 200 36.72 -36.53 -22.11
C ASP A 200 36.58 -35.54 -23.28
N GLY A 201 35.66 -34.59 -23.15
CA GLY A 201 35.33 -33.60 -24.18
C GLY A 201 34.35 -34.07 -25.25
N VAL A 202 33.93 -35.34 -25.23
CA VAL A 202 32.95 -35.90 -26.19
C VAL A 202 31.54 -35.80 -25.64
N ASN A 203 30.64 -35.17 -26.40
CA ASN A 203 29.22 -35.09 -26.05
C ASN A 203 28.55 -36.48 -26.17
N LYS A 204 27.96 -36.95 -25.07
CA LYS A 204 27.21 -38.22 -24.97
C LYS A 204 25.70 -37.99 -24.97
N GLY A 205 25.24 -36.74 -25.04
CA GLY A 205 23.84 -36.35 -25.05
C GLY A 205 23.20 -36.35 -23.66
N ASN A 206 21.89 -36.10 -23.64
CA ASN A 206 21.05 -36.06 -22.44
C ASN A 206 20.61 -37.48 -22.03
N ILE A 207 21.59 -38.36 -21.82
CA ILE A 207 21.37 -39.75 -21.42
C ILE A 207 21.48 -39.92 -19.91
N ASP A 208 20.96 -41.03 -19.38
CA ASP A 208 21.20 -41.40 -18.00
C ASP A 208 22.68 -41.76 -17.81
N VAL A 209 23.30 -41.25 -16.74
CA VAL A 209 24.69 -41.57 -16.37
C VAL A 209 24.91 -43.08 -16.22
N LYS A 210 23.86 -43.83 -15.86
CA LYS A 210 23.89 -45.31 -15.76
C LYS A 210 24.08 -46.02 -17.11
N SER A 211 23.78 -45.34 -18.22
CA SER A 211 23.97 -45.86 -19.57
C SER A 211 25.39 -45.59 -20.10
N LEU A 212 26.22 -44.89 -19.34
CA LEU A 212 27.64 -44.74 -19.65
C LEU A 212 28.37 -46.02 -19.23
N GLU A 213 28.92 -46.74 -20.20
CA GLU A 213 29.82 -47.88 -19.97
C GLU A 213 31.21 -47.41 -19.51
N ILE A 214 31.27 -46.70 -18.38
CA ILE A 214 32.50 -46.16 -17.81
C ILE A 214 32.79 -46.86 -16.49
N ASN A 215 34.00 -47.42 -16.35
CA ASN A 215 34.46 -47.93 -15.07
C ASN A 215 34.68 -46.75 -14.09
N PRO A 216 34.02 -46.72 -12.92
CA PRO A 216 34.21 -45.68 -11.91
C PRO A 216 35.67 -45.49 -11.47
N GLU A 217 36.48 -46.55 -11.47
CA GLU A 217 37.90 -46.48 -11.06
C GLU A 217 38.74 -45.61 -12.02
N ASN A 218 38.30 -45.51 -13.27
CA ASN A 218 38.94 -44.73 -14.31
C ASN A 218 38.49 -43.27 -14.30
N ILE A 219 37.59 -42.85 -13.41
CA ILE A 219 37.16 -41.44 -13.33
C ILE A 219 38.20 -40.64 -12.55
N LYS A 220 38.71 -39.58 -13.17
CA LYS A 220 39.62 -38.62 -12.55
C LYS A 220 38.86 -37.52 -11.81
N SER A 221 37.88 -36.91 -12.49
CA SER A 221 37.05 -35.85 -11.92
C SER A 221 35.67 -35.83 -12.57
N ILE A 222 34.69 -35.35 -11.81
CA ILE A 222 33.33 -35.05 -12.28
C ILE A 222 33.04 -33.61 -11.93
N ASP A 223 32.83 -32.78 -12.95
CA ASP A 223 32.48 -31.38 -12.81
C ASP A 223 31.04 -31.16 -13.25
N VAL A 224 30.32 -30.27 -12.54
CA VAL A 224 28.91 -29.99 -12.85
C VAL A 224 28.74 -28.51 -13.12
N LEU A 225 28.38 -28.16 -14.35
CA LEU A 225 28.01 -26.81 -14.74
C LEU A 225 26.49 -26.65 -14.66
N LYS A 226 26.04 -25.49 -14.15
CA LYS A 226 24.63 -25.18 -13.96
C LYS A 226 24.33 -23.77 -14.48
N GLY A 227 23.11 -23.57 -14.97
CA GLY A 227 22.59 -22.27 -15.37
C GLY A 227 23.43 -21.63 -16.48
N GLU A 228 23.69 -20.33 -16.34
CA GLU A 228 24.31 -19.49 -17.38
C GLU A 228 25.66 -20.03 -17.88
N SER A 229 26.53 -20.52 -17.00
CA SER A 229 27.84 -21.10 -17.38
C SER A 229 27.77 -22.37 -18.24
N ALA A 230 26.68 -23.13 -18.12
CA ALA A 230 26.45 -24.33 -18.92
C ALA A 230 25.92 -23.95 -20.32
N ILE A 231 25.00 -22.97 -20.36
CA ILE A 231 24.43 -22.44 -21.59
C ILE A 231 25.49 -21.70 -22.41
N GLU A 232 26.38 -20.94 -21.78
CA GLU A 232 27.46 -20.21 -22.44
C GLU A 232 28.43 -21.15 -23.19
N LYS A 233 28.72 -22.33 -22.63
CA LYS A 233 29.67 -23.29 -23.22
C LYS A 233 29.04 -24.34 -24.11
N TYR A 234 27.80 -24.75 -23.82
CA TYR A 234 27.14 -25.91 -24.44
C TYR A 234 25.76 -25.58 -25.04
N GLY A 235 25.37 -24.31 -25.06
CA GLY A 235 24.11 -23.84 -25.64
C GLY A 235 22.86 -24.34 -24.90
N GLU A 236 21.73 -24.34 -25.60
CA GLU A 236 20.42 -24.77 -25.06
C GLU A 236 20.43 -26.20 -24.53
N GLU A 237 21.31 -27.08 -25.04
CA GLU A 237 21.45 -28.46 -24.55
C GLU A 237 21.95 -28.51 -23.10
N GLY A 238 22.68 -27.48 -22.66
CA GLY A 238 23.17 -27.32 -21.29
C GLY A 238 22.19 -26.64 -20.33
N LYS A 239 20.98 -26.26 -20.76
CA LYS A 239 20.01 -25.53 -19.93
C LYS A 239 19.59 -26.29 -18.67
N ASP A 240 19.54 -27.62 -18.78
CA ASP A 240 19.19 -28.54 -17.69
C ASP A 240 20.42 -28.96 -16.87
N GLY A 241 21.58 -28.36 -17.15
CA GLY A 241 22.88 -28.63 -16.55
C GLY A 241 23.78 -29.50 -17.43
N VAL A 242 25.10 -29.41 -17.22
CA VAL A 242 26.11 -30.21 -17.93
C VAL A 242 26.96 -30.94 -16.91
N ILE A 243 27.16 -32.25 -17.10
CA ILE A 243 28.08 -33.07 -16.31
C ILE A 243 29.29 -33.39 -17.17
N LEU A 244 30.47 -32.95 -16.74
CA LEU A 244 31.74 -33.25 -17.38
C LEU A 244 32.45 -34.35 -16.60
N ILE A 245 32.76 -35.44 -17.27
CA ILE A 245 33.50 -36.56 -16.71
C ILE A 245 34.87 -36.58 -17.40
N THR A 246 35.92 -36.47 -16.61
CA THR A 246 37.30 -36.63 -17.09
C THR A 246 37.82 -37.97 -16.60
N THR A 247 38.35 -38.81 -17.50
CA THR A 247 38.95 -40.08 -17.14
C THR A 247 40.45 -39.95 -16.84
N LYS A 248 40.98 -40.93 -16.10
CA LYS A 248 42.41 -41.11 -15.89
C LYS A 248 43.00 -41.65 -17.20
N ARG A 249 44.10 -41.05 -17.63
CA ARG A 249 44.95 -41.60 -18.71
C ARG A 249 45.87 -42.68 -18.15
#